data_AF-A0A382S6U3-F1
#
_entry.id   AF-A0A382S6U3-F1
#
_cell.length_a   1.000
_cell.length_b   1.000
_cell.length_c   1.000
_cell.angle_alpha   90.00
_cell.angle_beta   90.00
_cell.angle_gamma   90.00
#
_symmetry.space_group_name_H-M   'P 1'
#
loop_
_entity.id
_entity.type
_entity.pdbx_description
1 polymer ?
#
loop_
_entity_poly.entity_id
_entity_poly.type
_entity_poly.pdbx_seq_one_letter_code
_entity_poly.pdbx_strand_id
1 'polypeptide(L)'
;GVMVVAFWTTHRANGFFIIKEGYEYVFILAVMALVSATLGPGAWSLDEAFGIAGDLDGWTGFWIALLLGVGVGVLQMLVFFRPSKVASGD
;
A
#
# COMPACT_ATOMS: atom_id res chain seq x y z
N GLY A 1 -2.28 1.16 -1.53
CA GLY A 1 -3.22 0.78 -2.59
C GLY A 1 -2.71 -0.41 -3.37
N VAL A 2 -1.85 -0.17 -4.36
CA VAL A 2 -1.33 -1.22 -5.27
C VAL A 2 -0.68 -2.42 -4.55
N MET A 3 0.02 -2.17 -3.45
CA MET A 3 0.63 -3.24 -2.65
C MET A 3 -0.42 -4.17 -2.01
N VAL A 4 -1.58 -3.62 -1.60
CA VAL A 4 -2.68 -4.42 -1.05
C VAL A 4 -3.30 -5.31 -2.12
N VAL A 5 -3.49 -4.77 -3.32
CA VAL A 5 -4.00 -5.54 -4.47
C VAL A 5 -3.03 -6.65 -4.82
N ALA A 6 -1.74 -6.33 -5.01
CA ALA A 6 -0.71 -7.31 -5.37
C ALA A 6 -0.57 -8.44 -4.32
N PHE A 7 -0.60 -8.08 -3.04
CA PHE A 7 -0.64 -9.05 -1.95
C PHE A 7 -1.82 -10.02 -2.11
N TRP A 8 -3.02 -9.49 -2.32
CA TRP A 8 -4.24 -10.28 -2.37
C TRP A 8 -4.35 -11.16 -3.62
N THR A 9 -3.98 -10.62 -4.79
CA THR A 9 -4.21 -11.31 -6.08
C THR A 9 -3.16 -12.37 -6.38
N THR A 10 -1.90 -12.13 -6.02
CA THR A 10 -0.78 -12.90 -6.58
C THR A 10 0.08 -13.54 -5.49
N HIS A 11 0.40 -12.82 -4.42
CA HIS A 11 1.47 -13.25 -3.52
C HIS A 11 0.99 -13.94 -2.23
N ARG A 12 -0.28 -13.78 -1.83
CA ARG A 12 -0.79 -14.31 -0.55
C ARG A 12 -0.63 -15.83 -0.40
N ALA A 13 -0.69 -16.59 -1.49
CA ALA A 13 -0.63 -18.04 -1.48
C ALA A 13 0.81 -18.60 -1.46
N ASN A 14 1.79 -17.76 -1.78
CA ASN A 14 3.17 -18.17 -2.05
C ASN A 14 4.08 -18.13 -0.81
N GLY A 15 3.54 -17.70 0.34
CA GLY A 15 4.29 -17.52 1.59
C GLY A 15 5.03 -16.18 1.64
N PHE A 16 5.91 -16.01 2.64
CA PHE A 16 6.59 -14.73 2.89
C PHE A 16 7.70 -14.46 1.87
N PHE A 17 8.69 -15.34 1.77
CA PHE A 17 9.94 -15.06 1.06
C PHE A 17 9.78 -14.82 -0.45
N ILE A 18 10.44 -13.78 -0.96
CA ILE A 18 10.40 -13.44 -2.39
C ILE A 18 10.93 -14.53 -3.33
N ILE A 19 11.80 -15.42 -2.83
CA ILE A 19 12.37 -16.54 -3.61
C ILE A 19 11.26 -17.45 -4.19
N LYS A 20 10.12 -17.55 -3.50
CA LYS A 20 8.95 -18.32 -3.96
C LYS A 20 7.87 -17.43 -4.58
N GLU A 21 8.22 -16.23 -5.02
CA GLU A 21 7.25 -15.19 -5.37
C GLU A 21 6.32 -14.86 -4.19
N GLY A 22 6.84 -14.92 -2.97
CA GLY A 22 6.13 -14.53 -1.76
C GLY A 22 5.94 -13.02 -1.64
N TYR A 23 5.21 -12.60 -0.61
CA TYR A 23 4.79 -11.21 -0.46
C TYR A 23 5.78 -10.28 0.26
N GLU A 24 6.96 -10.75 0.65
CA GLU A 24 7.98 -10.01 1.41
C GLU A 24 8.27 -8.63 0.82
N TYR A 25 8.53 -8.55 -0.49
CA TYR A 25 8.87 -7.29 -1.14
C TYR A 25 7.70 -6.30 -1.13
N VAL A 26 6.49 -6.79 -1.42
CA VAL A 26 5.25 -5.99 -1.37
C VAL A 26 5.01 -5.46 0.04
N PHE A 27 5.26 -6.28 1.05
CA PHE A 27 5.16 -5.89 2.46
C PHE A 27 6.19 -4.83 2.85
N ILE A 28 7.46 -5.02 2.49
CA ILE A 28 8.52 -4.05 2.79
C ILE A 28 8.21 -2.70 2.13
N LEU A 29 7.79 -2.69 0.85
CA LEU A 29 7.40 -1.45 0.18
C LEU A 29 6.22 -0.75 0.86
N ALA A 30 5.22 -1.51 1.32
CA ALA A 30 4.10 -0.94 2.07
C ALA A 30 4.56 -0.31 3.40
N VAL A 31 5.46 -0.99 4.14
CA VAL A 31 6.03 -0.46 5.38
C VAL A 31 6.88 0.78 5.12
N MET A 32 7.74 0.76 4.10
CA MET A 32 8.55 1.92 3.73
C MET A 32 7.69 3.13 3.37
N ALA A 33 6.58 2.93 2.65
CA ALA A 33 5.65 4.00 2.37
C ALA A 33 5.01 4.59 3.65
N LEU A 34 4.64 3.74 4.62
CA LEU A 34 4.14 4.21 5.92
C LEU A 34 5.20 4.98 6.71
N VAL A 35 6.44 4.49 6.73
CA VAL A 35 7.56 5.17 7.38
C VAL A 35 7.80 6.54 6.74
N SER A 36 7.84 6.62 5.41
CA SER A 36 7.98 7.89 4.70
C SER A 36 6.83 8.86 5.02
N ALA A 37 5.58 8.37 5.06
CA ALA A 37 4.44 9.20 5.44
C ALA A 37 4.49 9.67 6.90
N THR A 38 5.07 8.86 7.80
CA THR A 38 5.23 9.20 9.21
C THR A 38 6.35 10.21 9.43
N LEU A 39 7.45 10.09 8.68
CA LEU A 39 8.56 11.06 8.74
C LEU A 39 8.14 12.45 8.24
N GLY A 40 7.08 12.51 7.43
CA GLY A 40 6.51 13.76 6.95
C GLY A 40 7.25 14.33 5.73
N PRO A 41 6.72 15.45 5.19
CA PRO A 41 7.28 16.10 4.03
C PRO A 41 8.57 16.86 4.37
N GLY A 42 9.57 16.82 3.47
CA GLY A 42 10.85 17.50 3.67
C GLY A 42 10.82 19.01 3.40
N ALA A 43 11.89 19.73 3.74
CA ALA A 43 11.97 21.19 3.60
C ALA A 43 11.85 21.74 2.16
N TRP A 44 12.03 20.89 1.14
CA TRP A 44 11.83 21.24 -0.27
C TRP A 44 10.49 20.76 -0.83
N SER A 45 9.58 20.30 0.03
CA SER A 45 8.24 19.90 -0.36
C SER A 45 7.35 21.08 -0.70
N LEU A 46 6.30 20.82 -1.48
CA LEU A 46 5.23 21.78 -1.69
C LEU A 46 4.43 22.00 -0.39
N ASP A 47 4.34 21.00 0.47
CA ASP A 47 3.65 21.09 1.75
C ASP A 47 4.30 22.12 2.68
N GLU A 48 5.64 22.21 2.66
CA GLU A 48 6.40 23.25 3.35
C GLU A 48 6.17 24.63 2.71
N ALA A 49 6.18 24.71 1.37
CA ALA A 49 5.94 25.97 0.66
C ALA A 49 4.52 26.54 0.89
N PHE A 50 3.54 25.66 1.12
CA PHE A 50 2.17 26.02 1.49
C PHE A 50 1.95 26.15 3.00
N GLY A 51 2.96 25.86 3.83
CA GLY A 51 2.88 25.96 5.29
C GLY A 51 2.01 24.89 5.95
N ILE A 52 1.69 23.79 5.24
CA ILE A 52 0.86 22.68 5.72
C ILE A 52 1.67 21.44 6.14
N ALA A 53 3.00 21.51 6.02
CA ALA A 53 3.90 20.40 6.35
C ALA A 53 3.69 19.86 7.78
N GLY A 54 3.51 20.74 8.76
CA GLY A 54 3.32 20.35 10.16
C GLY A 54 1.94 19.76 10.50
N ASP A 55 0.95 19.88 9.60
CA ASP A 55 -0.38 19.29 9.81
C ASP A 55 -0.45 17.84 9.32
N LEU A 56 0.45 17.46 8.41
CA LEU A 56 0.44 16.18 7.69
C LEU A 56 1.58 15.23 8.08
N ASP A 57 2.38 15.58 9.08
CA ASP A 57 3.49 14.76 9.56
C ASP A 57 3.09 13.78 10.69
N GLY A 58 4.06 12.99 11.15
CA GLY A 58 3.93 12.13 12.32
C GLY A 58 2.79 11.11 12.23
N TRP A 59 2.02 11.01 13.31
CA TRP A 59 0.89 10.07 13.41
C TRP A 59 -0.26 10.40 12.46
N THR A 60 -0.44 11.68 12.11
CA THR A 60 -1.47 12.10 11.15
C THR A 60 -1.15 11.55 9.77
N GLY A 61 0.09 11.75 9.31
CA GLY A 61 0.59 11.18 8.05
C GLY A 61 0.51 9.65 8.02
N PHE A 62 0.86 8.99 9.13
CA PHE A 62 0.71 7.53 9.28
C PHE A 62 -0.73 7.06 9.06
N TRP A 63 -1.70 7.62 9.79
CA TRP A 63 -3.10 7.19 9.71
C TRP A 63 -3.71 7.47 8.35
N ILE A 64 -3.39 8.63 7.75
CA ILE A 64 -3.82 8.95 6.39
C ILE A 64 -3.27 7.92 5.41
N ALA A 65 -1.96 7.66 5.42
CA ALA A 65 -1.34 6.70 4.51
C ALA A 65 -1.87 5.27 4.69
N LEU A 66 -2.13 4.85 5.94
CA LEU A 66 -2.68 3.53 6.24
C LEU A 66 -4.12 3.41 5.76
N LEU A 67 -5.00 4.31 6.19
CA LEU A 67 -6.44 4.25 5.89
C LEU A 67 -6.71 4.47 4.42
N LEU A 68 -6.07 5.48 3.82
CA LEU A 68 -6.25 5.79 2.41
C LEU A 68 -5.56 4.74 1.54
N GLY A 69 -4.35 4.31 1.92
CA GLY A 69 -3.61 3.27 1.21
C GLY A 69 -4.34 1.93 1.17
N VAL A 70 -4.83 1.45 2.32
CA VAL A 70 -5.58 0.19 2.41
C VAL A 70 -6.98 0.35 1.85
N GLY A 71 -7.69 1.43 2.22
CA GLY A 71 -9.04 1.72 1.78
C GLY A 71 -9.17 1.81 0.26
N VAL A 72 -8.27 2.55 -0.41
CA VAL A 72 -8.25 2.62 -1.88
C VAL A 72 -7.93 1.25 -2.50
N GLY A 73 -7.01 0.48 -1.92
CA GLY A 73 -6.69 -0.86 -2.41
C GLY A 73 -7.89 -1.81 -2.34
N VAL A 74 -8.63 -1.79 -1.22
CA VAL A 74 -9.85 -2.57 -1.04
C VAL A 74 -10.95 -2.09 -1.99
N LEU A 75 -11.17 -0.78 -2.09
CA LEU A 75 -12.15 -0.20 -3.01
C LEU A 75 -11.86 -0.58 -4.47
N GLN A 76 -10.60 -0.50 -4.90
CA GLN A 76 -10.18 -0.90 -6.23
C GLN A 76 -10.53 -2.38 -6.50
N MET A 77 -10.30 -3.26 -5.51
CA MET A 77 -10.70 -4.65 -5.64
C MET A 77 -12.23 -4.79 -5.72
N LEU A 78 -12.99 -4.13 -4.84
CA LEU A 78 -14.44 -4.22 -4.84
C LEU A 78 -15.09 -3.75 -6.15
N VAL A 79 -14.53 -2.71 -6.78
CA VAL A 79 -15.09 -2.12 -7.99
C VAL A 79 -14.65 -2.85 -9.27
N PHE A 80 -13.38 -3.26 -9.34
CA PHE A 80 -12.78 -3.71 -10.60
C PHE A 80 -12.29 -5.15 -10.59
N PHE A 81 -12.07 -5.78 -9.44
CA PHE A 81 -11.53 -7.12 -9.40
C PHE A 81 -12.60 -8.15 -9.74
N ARG A 82 -12.44 -8.79 -10.90
CA ARG A 82 -13.25 -9.90 -11.37
C ARG A 82 -12.37 -11.15 -11.42
N PRO A 83 -12.38 -12.00 -10.38
CA PRO A 83 -11.64 -13.26 -10.45
C PRO A 83 -12.26 -14.12 -11.54
N SER A 84 -11.50 -14.42 -12.60
CA SER A 84 -11.87 -15.44 -13.56
C SER A 84 -11.87 -16.78 -12.83
N LYS A 85 -13.04 -17.43 -12.75
CA LYS A 85 -13.07 -18.86 -12.47
C LYS A 85 -12.47 -19.53 -13.70
N VAL A 86 -11.16 -19.76 -13.69
CA VAL A 86 -10.61 -20.83 -14.53
C VAL A 86 -11.30 -22.08 -14.02
N ALA A 87 -12.22 -22.63 -14.82
CA ALA A 87 -12.79 -23.93 -14.55
C ALA A 87 -11.60 -24.87 -14.32
N SER A 88 -11.56 -25.51 -13.16
CA SER A 88 -10.62 -26.60 -12.90
C SER A 88 -10.94 -27.65 -13.96
N GLY A 89 -10.14 -27.68 -15.03
CA GLY A 89 -10.14 -28.75 -16.00
C GLY A 89 -9.49 -29.96 -15.33
N ASP A 90 -10.20 -31.07 -15.43
CA ASP A 90 -9.90 -32.43 -14.97
C ASP A 90 -8.42 -32.84 -14.85
#